data_AF-A0A0R3Q355-F1
#
_entry.id   AF-A0A0R3Q355-F1
#
_cell.length_a   1.000
_cell.length_b   1.000
_cell.length_c   1.000
_cell.angle_alpha   90.00
_cell.angle_beta   90.00
_cell.angle_gamma   90.00
#
_symmetry.space_group_name_H-M   'P 1'
#
loop_
_entity.id
_entity.type
_entity.pdbx_description
1 polymer ?
#
loop_
_entity_poly.entity_id
_entity_poly.type
_entity_poly.pdbx_seq_one_letter_code
_entity_poly.pdbx_strand_id
1 'polypeptide(L)'
;MVETESFYQFVQRAGPSHNLLCDYFLPDNNNVTFIDTKNVVTVTILDKLETNLPTVVASGAMHLCANNQAYLMFCKCDLKYAMKSVTVEECGQDKYCFKIDKCHQRCMKISGVWNKDIDYSRLPIYYSAFEDRQQQHLLVHVYEQLVNITLKTRNMDVCKNITVDLYDTDFTEKTRQLYRDLMGFMVADKARYFQIAIENLQTIITNKQTRSEKVAYMELNSENEFHFFEYDSVVTFMDRRDYLGSLYHINGVSGVVAIETQPVGYGIAVNNSILQCYADTPEIAIGLIRKLSDKMSDQIPITMFIRDCNGWICKELLNKARQVNRIHRFHSRILPTRIKWENVFLMNIGTHLF
;
A
#
# COMPACT_ATOMS: atom_id res chain seq x y z
N MET A 1 31.72 -15.33 -3.07
CA MET A 1 30.35 -15.79 -2.81
C MET A 1 29.89 -15.14 -1.53
N VAL A 2 29.07 -14.10 -1.64
CA VAL A 2 28.48 -13.42 -0.49
C VAL A 2 27.06 -13.94 -0.40
N GLU A 3 26.79 -14.78 0.60
CA GLU A 3 25.44 -15.20 0.94
C GLU A 3 24.65 -13.94 1.34
N THR A 4 23.73 -13.55 0.47
CA THR A 4 22.70 -12.56 0.74
C THR A 4 21.74 -13.13 1.78
N GLU A 5 21.91 -12.72 3.04
CA GLU A 5 20.95 -12.96 4.11
C GLU A 5 19.58 -12.40 3.70
N SER A 6 18.54 -13.24 3.77
CA SER A 6 17.20 -12.92 3.28
C SER A 6 16.46 -11.97 4.23
N PHE A 7 15.61 -11.11 3.65
CA PHE A 7 14.64 -10.22 4.32
C PHE A 7 13.86 -10.89 5.48
N TYR A 8 13.70 -12.21 5.43
CA TYR A 8 13.11 -13.04 6.47
C TYR A 8 13.86 -12.92 7.83
N GLN A 9 15.19 -12.84 7.82
CA GLN A 9 15.98 -12.67 9.05
C GLN A 9 15.91 -11.22 9.60
N PHE A 10 15.69 -10.22 8.73
CA PHE A 10 15.50 -8.83 9.14
C PHE A 10 14.22 -8.66 9.96
N VAL A 11 13.14 -9.31 9.55
CA VAL A 11 11.87 -9.20 10.28
C VAL A 11 11.84 -10.05 11.55
N GLN A 12 12.49 -11.20 11.58
CA GLN A 12 12.60 -12.01 12.80
C GLN A 12 13.40 -11.32 13.91
N ARG A 13 14.36 -10.46 13.59
CA ARG A 13 15.23 -9.79 14.59
C ARG A 13 14.77 -8.39 14.99
N ALA A 14 13.96 -7.71 14.16
CA ALA A 14 13.48 -6.35 14.45
C ALA A 14 12.27 -6.32 15.41
N GLY A 15 11.73 -7.47 15.82
CA GLY A 15 10.55 -7.55 16.69
C GLY A 15 9.34 -6.73 16.24
N PRO A 16 8.96 -6.59 14.95
CA PRO A 16 7.58 -6.28 14.65
C PRO A 16 6.77 -7.50 15.07
N SER A 17 5.63 -7.30 15.73
CA SER A 17 4.79 -8.39 16.23
C SER A 17 4.62 -9.50 15.19
N HIS A 18 4.51 -10.75 15.64
CA HIS A 18 4.23 -11.92 14.78
C HIS A 18 3.05 -11.70 13.80
N ASN A 19 2.23 -10.67 14.01
CA ASN A 19 1.13 -10.27 13.14
C ASN A 19 1.54 -9.42 11.92
N LEU A 20 2.77 -8.91 11.81
CA LEU A 20 3.23 -8.15 10.63
C LEU A 20 3.72 -9.04 9.48
N LEU A 21 3.94 -10.34 9.76
CA LEU A 21 4.39 -11.36 8.79
C LEU A 21 3.76 -12.75 9.03
N CYS A 22 2.56 -12.84 9.58
CA CYS A 22 1.81 -14.11 9.52
C CYS A 22 1.36 -14.33 8.08
N ASP A 23 1.65 -15.51 7.48
CA ASP A 23 1.02 -16.27 6.36
C ASP A 23 0.32 -15.56 5.17
N TYR A 24 0.36 -14.23 5.14
CA TYR A 24 -0.24 -13.29 4.22
C TYR A 24 0.94 -12.50 3.64
N PHE A 25 1.47 -12.97 2.51
CA PHE A 25 2.65 -12.42 1.83
C PHE A 25 2.38 -11.06 1.15
N LEU A 26 1.50 -10.25 1.73
CA LEU A 26 1.14 -8.93 1.26
C LEU A 26 1.00 -8.00 2.48
N PRO A 27 1.36 -6.71 2.36
CA PRO A 27 0.84 -5.72 3.30
C PRO A 27 -0.68 -5.81 3.37
N ASP A 28 -1.26 -5.31 4.47
CA ASP A 28 -2.71 -5.27 4.72
C ASP A 28 -3.54 -4.69 3.54
N ASN A 29 -2.89 -4.09 2.53
CA ASN A 29 -3.44 -3.46 1.34
C ASN A 29 -3.08 -4.19 0.01
N ASN A 30 -2.72 -5.48 0.00
CA ASN A 30 -2.42 -6.26 -1.22
C ASN A 30 -1.30 -5.72 -2.14
N ASN A 31 -0.50 -4.76 -1.68
CA ASN A 31 0.52 -4.13 -2.51
C ASN A 31 1.87 -4.89 -2.49
N VAL A 32 2.10 -5.68 -3.53
CA VAL A 32 3.35 -6.45 -3.75
C VAL A 32 4.57 -5.60 -4.10
N THR A 33 4.47 -4.26 -4.14
CA THR A 33 5.67 -3.39 -4.25
C THR A 33 6.67 -3.58 -3.11
N PHE A 34 6.36 -4.43 -2.12
CA PHE A 34 7.25 -5.01 -1.12
C PHE A 34 8.59 -5.59 -1.65
N ILE A 35 8.71 -5.91 -2.95
CA ILE A 35 9.86 -6.67 -3.46
C ILE A 35 10.93 -5.78 -4.11
N ASP A 36 10.59 -4.58 -4.58
CA ASP A 36 11.61 -3.64 -5.08
C ASP A 36 12.21 -2.82 -3.95
N THR A 37 13.24 -3.41 -3.32
CA THR A 37 13.99 -2.77 -2.24
C THR A 37 14.64 -1.45 -2.65
N LYS A 38 14.80 -1.16 -3.95
CA LYS A 38 15.39 0.11 -4.42
C LYS A 38 14.41 1.28 -4.34
N ASN A 39 13.11 1.01 -4.41
CA ASN A 39 12.08 2.04 -4.40
C ASN A 39 11.35 2.14 -3.06
N VAL A 40 11.66 1.25 -2.11
CA VAL A 40 11.11 1.27 -0.75
C VAL A 40 12.13 1.85 0.22
N VAL A 41 11.70 2.87 0.97
CA VAL A 41 12.43 3.43 2.09
C VAL A 41 11.78 3.01 3.40
N THR A 42 12.60 2.65 4.39
CA THR A 42 12.13 2.35 5.75
C THR A 42 12.80 3.22 6.81
N VAL A 43 12.04 3.53 7.85
CA VAL A 43 12.51 4.22 9.05
C VAL A 43 12.09 3.40 10.25
N THR A 44 13.03 3.17 11.16
CA THR A 44 12.81 2.48 12.43
C THR A 44 13.33 3.33 13.57
N ILE A 45 12.55 3.46 14.64
CA ILE A 45 12.92 4.20 15.85
C ILE A 45 12.95 3.24 17.04
N LEU A 46 14.06 3.29 17.77
CA LEU A 46 14.36 2.45 18.91
C LEU A 46 14.16 3.21 20.24
N ASP A 47 13.69 2.50 21.25
CA ASP A 47 13.74 2.95 22.64
C ASP A 47 14.85 2.19 23.39
N LYS A 48 15.57 2.93 24.24
CA LYS A 48 16.68 2.43 25.07
C LYS A 48 16.36 2.54 26.57
N LEU A 49 15.15 2.95 26.95
CA LEU A 49 14.84 3.36 28.33
C LEU A 49 14.82 2.22 29.37
N GLU A 50 14.64 0.95 28.99
CA GLU A 50 14.29 -0.10 29.98
C GLU A 50 15.10 -1.40 29.92
N THR A 51 15.79 -1.74 28.82
CA THR A 51 16.59 -2.98 28.75
C THR A 51 17.91 -2.79 28.02
N ASN A 52 18.92 -3.63 28.30
CA ASN A 52 20.20 -3.67 27.57
C ASN A 52 20.06 -4.00 26.07
N LEU A 53 18.83 -4.22 25.57
CA LEU A 53 18.51 -4.46 24.17
C LEU A 53 17.55 -3.37 23.67
N PRO A 54 17.82 -2.74 22.52
CA PRO A 54 16.93 -1.75 21.96
C PRO A 54 15.61 -2.39 21.49
N THR A 55 14.47 -1.76 21.82
CA THR A 55 13.14 -2.19 21.35
C THR A 55 12.66 -1.27 20.23
N VAL A 56 12.04 -1.84 19.19
CA VAL A 56 11.41 -1.04 18.14
C VAL A 56 10.11 -0.44 18.67
N VAL A 57 10.03 0.88 18.68
CA VAL A 57 8.86 1.62 19.19
C VAL A 57 8.12 2.41 18.12
N ALA A 58 8.74 2.59 16.95
CA ALA A 58 8.02 3.02 15.75
C ALA A 58 8.72 2.52 14.49
N SER A 59 7.91 2.32 13.45
CA SER A 59 8.40 1.98 12.13
C SER A 59 7.45 2.49 11.04
N GLY A 60 8.02 2.88 9.92
CA GLY A 60 7.27 3.24 8.74
C GLY A 60 7.99 2.86 7.45
N ALA A 61 7.21 2.75 6.37
CA ALA A 61 7.73 2.50 5.04
C ALA A 61 7.03 3.38 4.00
N MET A 62 7.79 3.84 3.01
CA MET A 62 7.32 4.67 1.92
C MET A 62 7.88 4.15 0.60
N HIS A 63 7.02 4.07 -0.41
CA HIS A 63 7.41 3.65 -1.76
C HIS A 63 7.48 4.87 -2.69
N LEU A 64 8.59 5.04 -3.41
CA LEU A 64 8.72 6.03 -4.48
C LEU A 64 8.02 5.53 -5.74
N CYS A 65 6.87 6.11 -6.10
CA CYS A 65 6.10 5.69 -7.28
C CYS A 65 6.56 6.39 -8.55
N ALA A 66 6.89 7.67 -8.45
CA ALA A 66 7.48 8.49 -9.50
C ALA A 66 8.30 9.61 -8.86
N ASN A 67 9.06 10.36 -9.65
CA ASN A 67 9.86 11.50 -9.16
C ASN A 67 9.09 12.43 -8.20
N ASN A 68 7.78 12.57 -8.41
CA ASN A 68 6.91 13.49 -7.70
C ASN A 68 5.75 12.82 -6.94
N GLN A 69 5.70 11.49 -6.90
CA GLN A 69 4.61 10.72 -6.27
C GLN A 69 5.21 9.62 -5.40
N ALA A 70 4.77 9.54 -4.14
CA ALA A 70 5.09 8.45 -3.25
C ALA A 70 3.84 7.88 -2.57
N TYR A 71 3.97 6.69 -1.99
CA TYR A 71 2.92 6.01 -1.26
C TYR A 71 3.41 5.69 0.15
N LEU A 72 2.73 6.22 1.17
CA LEU A 72 2.96 5.87 2.57
C LEU A 72 2.29 4.53 2.84
N MET A 73 3.10 3.48 2.95
CA MET A 73 2.61 2.09 3.04
C MET A 73 2.09 1.79 4.45
N PHE A 74 2.86 2.17 5.46
CA PHE A 74 2.45 2.14 6.85
C PHE A 74 3.30 3.13 7.65
N CYS A 75 2.73 3.58 8.77
CA CYS A 75 3.41 4.39 9.76
C CYS A 75 2.80 4.04 11.12
N LYS A 76 3.51 3.21 11.91
CA LYS A 76 3.00 2.64 13.16
C LYS A 76 3.95 2.95 14.31
N CYS A 77 3.40 3.21 15.49
CA CYS A 77 4.17 3.40 16.71
C CYS A 77 3.49 2.70 17.88
N ASP A 78 4.26 2.43 18.92
CA ASP A 78 3.76 1.95 20.20
C ASP A 78 2.80 2.98 20.81
N LEU A 79 1.68 2.48 21.37
CA LEU A 79 0.67 3.26 22.07
C LEU A 79 1.27 4.08 23.23
N LYS A 80 2.36 3.61 23.86
CA LYS A 80 3.13 4.34 24.88
C LYS A 80 3.58 5.73 24.40
N TYR A 81 3.82 5.87 23.10
CA TYR A 81 4.35 7.08 22.47
C TYR A 81 3.36 7.80 21.54
N ALA A 82 2.20 7.21 21.25
CA ALA A 82 1.24 7.73 20.27
C ALA A 82 0.82 9.20 20.52
N MET A 83 0.76 9.62 21.79
CA MET A 83 0.38 10.98 22.18
C MET A 83 1.52 11.75 22.87
N LYS A 84 2.76 11.31 22.74
CA LYS A 84 3.91 11.98 23.36
C LYS A 84 4.72 12.72 22.32
N SER A 85 5.19 13.89 22.71
CA SER A 85 6.26 14.59 22.02
C SER A 85 7.60 13.93 22.39
N VAL A 86 8.44 13.67 21.40
CA VAL A 86 9.76 13.06 21.58
C VAL A 86 10.81 13.82 20.78
N THR A 87 12.05 13.68 21.20
CA THR A 87 13.23 14.02 20.39
C THR A 87 13.89 12.72 19.96
N VAL A 88 14.40 12.70 18.73
CA VAL A 88 15.07 11.53 18.15
C VAL A 88 16.43 11.92 17.62
N GLU A 89 17.36 10.98 17.64
CA GLU A 89 18.69 11.14 17.08
C GLU A 89 19.06 9.92 16.24
N GLU A 90 19.90 10.11 15.22
CA GLU A 90 20.37 9.00 14.39
C GLU A 90 21.20 8.04 15.27
N CYS A 91 20.95 6.75 15.13
CA CYS A 91 21.80 5.78 15.80
C CYS A 91 23.22 5.88 15.23
N GLY A 92 24.21 6.17 16.07
CA GLY A 92 25.61 5.96 15.72
C GLY A 92 25.83 4.51 15.27
N GLN A 93 26.94 4.24 14.56
CA GLN A 93 27.37 2.86 14.27
C GLN A 93 27.77 2.15 15.58
N ASP A 94 26.78 1.88 16.43
CA ASP A 94 26.91 1.10 17.64
C ASP A 94 26.73 -0.37 17.30
N LYS A 95 27.29 -1.25 18.15
CA LYS A 95 27.26 -2.73 18.11
C LYS A 95 25.90 -3.39 17.83
N TYR A 96 24.80 -2.63 17.89
CA TYR A 96 23.40 -3.05 17.73
C TYR A 96 22.76 -2.59 16.42
N CYS A 97 23.43 -1.71 15.66
CA CYS A 97 22.96 -1.31 14.34
C CYS A 97 23.45 -2.31 13.30
N PHE A 98 22.50 -3.01 12.67
CA PHE A 98 22.76 -3.87 11.53
C PHE A 98 23.46 -3.08 10.40
N LYS A 99 24.12 -3.77 9.48
CA LYS A 99 24.54 -3.17 8.20
C LYS A 99 23.28 -2.75 7.44
N ILE A 100 22.81 -1.54 7.71
CA ILE A 100 21.67 -0.94 7.02
C ILE A 100 22.14 -0.30 5.72
N ASP A 101 21.33 -0.41 4.69
CA ASP A 101 21.51 0.39 3.49
C ASP A 101 21.09 1.82 3.79
N LYS A 102 22.05 2.70 4.10
CA LYS A 102 21.77 4.10 4.45
C LYS A 102 21.05 4.89 3.36
N CYS A 103 21.01 4.39 2.12
CA CYS A 103 20.26 5.01 1.03
C CYS A 103 18.75 4.75 1.16
N HIS A 104 18.35 3.60 1.72
CA HIS A 104 16.96 3.16 1.77
C HIS A 104 16.45 2.92 3.20
N GLN A 105 17.32 2.94 4.20
CA GLN A 105 16.99 2.59 5.59
C GLN A 105 17.57 3.62 6.56
N ARG A 106 16.75 4.05 7.51
CA ARG A 106 17.21 4.83 8.67
C ARG A 106 16.85 4.15 9.98
N CYS A 107 17.79 4.19 10.90
CA CYS A 107 17.61 3.74 12.26
C CYS A 107 17.88 4.92 13.20
N MET A 108 16.90 5.26 14.02
CA MET A 108 16.98 6.34 15.00
C MET A 108 16.72 5.80 16.40
N LYS A 109 17.04 6.59 17.41
CA LYS A 109 16.69 6.32 18.82
C LYS A 109 16.01 7.52 19.44
N ILE A 110 15.11 7.25 20.38
CA ILE A 110 14.53 8.29 21.24
C ILE A 110 15.65 8.84 22.13
N SER A 111 15.88 10.15 22.07
CA SER A 111 16.82 10.88 22.94
C SER A 111 16.12 11.59 24.11
N GLY A 112 14.81 11.83 24.00
CA GLY A 112 14.03 12.53 25.01
C GLY A 112 12.54 12.31 24.83
N VAL A 113 11.81 12.25 25.96
CA VAL A 113 10.36 12.05 26.00
C VAL A 113 9.74 13.18 26.81
N TRP A 114 8.75 13.83 26.23
CA TRP A 114 8.12 15.03 26.78
C TRP A 114 6.62 14.78 26.99
N ASN A 115 6.14 15.12 28.18
CA ASN A 115 4.74 14.92 28.57
C ASN A 115 3.82 16.06 28.13
N LYS A 116 4.36 17.15 27.60
CA LYS A 116 3.62 18.29 27.08
C LYS A 116 4.14 18.64 25.71
N ASP A 117 3.22 18.92 24.80
CA ASP A 117 3.56 19.43 23.48
C ASP A 117 4.05 20.87 23.60
N ILE A 118 5.01 21.25 22.74
CA ILE A 118 5.42 22.64 22.62
C ILE A 118 4.34 23.37 21.83
N ASP A 119 3.85 24.48 22.40
CA ASP A 119 2.95 25.38 21.71
C ASP A 119 3.73 26.24 20.71
N TYR A 120 3.72 25.83 19.45
CA TYR A 120 4.33 26.55 18.34
C TYR A 120 3.41 27.64 17.75
N SER A 121 2.18 27.81 18.24
CA SER A 121 1.19 28.73 17.64
C SER A 121 1.60 30.20 17.66
N ARG A 122 2.54 30.56 18.56
CA ARG A 122 3.06 31.92 18.71
C ARG A 122 4.26 32.21 17.81
N LEU A 123 4.79 31.21 17.11
CA LEU A 123 5.90 31.42 16.19
C LEU A 123 5.40 32.00 14.86
N PRO A 124 6.20 32.84 14.18
CA PRO A 124 5.89 33.29 12.84
C PRO A 124 5.65 32.13 11.88
N ILE A 125 4.78 32.33 10.88
CA ILE A 125 4.42 31.30 9.87
C ILE A 125 5.66 30.68 9.22
N TYR A 126 6.72 31.46 9.03
CA TYR A 126 8.00 30.99 8.52
C TYR A 126 8.59 29.82 9.34
N TYR A 127 8.56 29.90 10.67
CA TYR A 127 9.04 28.81 11.52
C TYR A 127 8.20 27.55 11.35
N SER A 128 6.89 27.71 11.12
CA SER A 128 6.02 26.56 10.87
C SER A 128 6.32 25.84 9.54
N ALA A 129 6.90 26.53 8.56
CA ALA A 129 7.17 25.97 7.23
C ALA A 129 8.63 25.51 7.05
N PHE A 130 9.59 26.07 7.80
CA PHE A 130 11.03 25.87 7.55
C PHE A 130 11.84 25.43 8.77
N GLU A 131 11.32 25.54 10.00
CA GLU A 131 12.06 25.11 11.18
C GLU A 131 12.04 23.58 11.31
N ASP A 132 13.21 23.00 11.56
CA ASP A 132 13.37 21.58 11.90
C ASP A 132 12.96 21.38 13.37
N ARG A 133 11.75 20.86 13.59
CA ARG A 133 11.18 20.71 14.94
C ARG A 133 11.79 19.50 15.63
N GLN A 134 12.76 19.77 16.53
CA GLN A 134 13.41 18.70 17.29
C GLN A 134 12.43 17.92 18.19
N GLN A 135 11.45 18.62 18.77
CA GLN A 135 10.43 18.01 19.63
C GLN A 135 9.08 17.96 18.90
N GLN A 136 8.61 16.75 18.62
CA GLN A 136 7.34 16.51 17.94
C GLN A 136 6.86 15.07 18.17
N HIS A 137 5.66 14.75 17.68
CA HIS A 137 5.10 13.40 17.80
C HIS A 137 5.98 12.36 17.10
N LEU A 138 6.09 11.18 17.71
CA LEU A 138 6.97 10.11 17.23
C LEU A 138 6.68 9.71 15.76
N LEU A 139 5.41 9.63 15.37
CA LEU A 139 5.04 9.31 13.99
C LEU A 139 5.36 10.42 13.00
N VAL A 140 5.40 11.68 13.44
CA VAL A 140 5.82 12.80 12.59
C VAL A 140 7.31 12.70 12.28
N HIS A 141 8.13 12.34 13.27
CA HIS A 141 9.55 12.03 13.02
C HIS A 141 9.73 10.91 11.99
N VAL A 142 9.00 9.79 12.13
CA VAL A 142 9.04 8.70 11.14
C VAL A 142 8.69 9.21 9.75
N TYR A 143 7.58 9.95 9.64
CA TYR A 143 7.09 10.48 8.38
C TYR A 143 8.08 11.45 7.73
N GLU A 144 8.59 12.44 8.46
CA GLU A 144 9.54 13.42 7.91
C GLU A 144 10.83 12.77 7.42
N GLN A 145 11.33 11.75 8.13
CA GLN A 145 12.49 10.99 7.65
C GLN A 145 12.18 10.20 6.38
N LEU A 146 11.01 9.56 6.31
CA LEU A 146 10.57 8.88 5.08
C LEU A 146 10.49 9.86 3.91
N VAL A 147 9.91 11.05 4.11
CA VAL A 147 9.82 12.11 3.08
C VAL A 147 11.21 12.56 2.65
N ASN A 148 12.10 12.84 3.60
CA ASN A 148 13.45 13.32 3.32
C ASN A 148 14.27 12.31 2.50
N ILE A 149 14.18 11.02 2.80
CA ILE A 149 14.94 10.00 2.05
C ILE A 149 14.29 9.72 0.69
N THR A 150 12.95 9.55 0.66
CA THR A 150 12.21 9.12 -0.54
C THR A 150 12.12 10.22 -1.58
N LEU A 151 11.75 11.43 -1.16
CA LEU A 151 11.47 12.56 -2.04
C LEU A 151 12.57 13.62 -2.06
N LYS A 152 13.62 13.43 -1.23
CA LYS A 152 14.80 14.31 -1.13
C LYS A 152 14.42 15.77 -0.88
N THR A 153 13.36 15.97 -0.10
CA THR A 153 12.87 17.30 0.28
C THR A 153 12.47 17.32 1.74
N ARG A 154 12.57 18.50 2.35
CA ARG A 154 11.95 18.83 3.64
C ARG A 154 10.73 19.73 3.47
N ASN A 155 10.56 20.29 2.28
CA ASN A 155 9.46 21.17 1.94
C ASN A 155 8.58 20.50 0.86
N MET A 156 7.31 20.29 1.20
CA MET A 156 6.32 19.61 0.36
C MET A 156 5.57 20.55 -0.60
N ASP A 157 5.98 21.80 -0.77
CA ASP A 157 5.05 22.87 -1.16
C ASP A 157 4.75 23.09 -2.64
N VAL A 158 5.22 22.29 -3.61
CA VAL A 158 4.71 22.53 -4.98
C VAL A 158 4.54 21.31 -5.87
N CYS A 159 5.44 20.32 -5.83
CA CYS A 159 5.42 19.26 -6.85
C CYS A 159 5.42 17.83 -6.30
N LYS A 160 5.52 17.62 -4.98
CA LYS A 160 5.55 16.28 -4.40
C LYS A 160 4.20 15.92 -3.81
N ASN A 161 3.72 14.73 -4.12
CA ASN A 161 2.48 14.19 -3.61
C ASN A 161 2.73 12.85 -2.92
N ILE A 162 2.11 12.66 -1.77
CA ILE A 162 2.15 11.40 -1.03
C ILE A 162 0.71 10.96 -0.84
N THR A 163 0.44 9.69 -1.12
CA THR A 163 -0.86 9.08 -0.85
C THR A 163 -0.74 8.13 0.34
N VAL A 164 -1.80 8.04 1.13
CA VAL A 164 -1.99 7.02 2.17
C VAL A 164 -3.39 6.45 2.07
N ASP A 165 -3.54 5.15 2.33
CA ASP A 165 -4.81 4.47 2.46
C ASP A 165 -5.00 4.05 3.93
N LEU A 166 -6.09 4.49 4.55
CA LEU A 166 -6.39 4.24 5.97
C LEU A 166 -7.71 3.49 6.10
N TYR A 167 -7.72 2.38 6.85
CA TYR A 167 -8.95 1.70 7.19
C TYR A 167 -9.83 2.58 8.10
N ASP A 168 -11.14 2.44 7.97
CA ASP A 168 -12.12 3.20 8.78
C ASP A 168 -11.93 2.93 10.28
N THR A 169 -11.52 1.71 10.65
CA THR A 169 -11.15 1.33 12.02
C THR A 169 -9.96 2.12 12.57
N ASP A 170 -9.04 2.50 11.70
CA ASP A 170 -7.85 3.28 12.05
C ASP A 170 -8.12 4.79 12.01
N PHE A 171 -9.28 5.22 11.50
CA PHE A 171 -9.60 6.62 11.23
C PHE A 171 -10.43 7.31 12.34
N THR A 172 -9.92 7.22 13.57
CA THR A 172 -10.40 7.98 14.74
C THR A 172 -10.17 9.50 14.60
N GLU A 173 -10.79 10.31 15.46
CA GLU A 173 -10.53 11.76 15.50
C GLU A 173 -9.05 12.09 15.76
N LYS A 174 -8.39 11.32 16.62
CA LYS A 174 -6.98 11.52 16.97
C LYS A 174 -6.05 11.21 15.79
N THR A 175 -6.29 10.10 15.10
CA THR A 175 -5.52 9.75 13.91
C THR A 175 -5.81 10.71 12.77
N ARG A 176 -7.04 11.22 12.64
CA ARG A 176 -7.35 12.30 11.68
C ARG A 176 -6.54 13.56 11.95
N GLN A 177 -6.46 14.01 13.20
CA GLN A 177 -5.62 15.16 13.56
C GLN A 177 -4.14 14.90 13.22
N LEU A 178 -3.62 13.72 13.53
CA LEU A 178 -2.25 13.34 13.17
C LEU A 178 -2.00 13.39 11.65
N TYR A 179 -2.81 12.69 10.85
CA TYR A 179 -2.60 12.62 9.41
C TYR A 179 -2.86 13.97 8.72
N ARG A 180 -3.93 14.68 9.09
CA ARG A 180 -4.30 15.95 8.46
C ARG A 180 -3.46 17.12 8.96
N ASP A 181 -3.40 17.32 10.27
CA ASP A 181 -2.86 18.55 10.88
C ASP A 181 -1.34 18.48 11.07
N LEU A 182 -0.79 17.28 11.32
CA LEU A 182 0.65 17.11 11.57
C LEU A 182 1.42 16.57 10.37
N MET A 183 0.87 15.59 9.63
CA MET A 183 1.53 15.01 8.45
C MET A 183 1.13 15.67 7.12
N GLY A 184 0.07 16.49 7.12
CA GLY A 184 -0.33 17.30 5.96
C GLY A 184 -1.12 16.55 4.88
N PHE A 185 -1.81 15.47 5.20
CA PHE A 185 -2.74 14.76 4.30
C PHE A 185 -4.09 15.48 4.24
N MET A 186 -4.15 16.57 3.47
CA MET A 186 -5.29 17.48 3.43
C MET A 186 -6.32 17.17 2.34
N VAL A 187 -5.96 16.36 1.34
CA VAL A 187 -6.82 16.08 0.18
C VAL A 187 -7.42 14.69 0.30
N ALA A 188 -8.73 14.61 0.48
CA ALA A 188 -9.44 13.34 0.47
C ALA A 188 -9.84 12.94 -0.95
N ASP A 189 -9.72 11.64 -1.27
CA ASP A 189 -10.30 11.10 -2.49
C ASP A 189 -11.83 11.13 -2.43
N LYS A 190 -12.46 11.37 -3.57
CA LYS A 190 -13.92 11.35 -3.72
C LYS A 190 -14.44 9.91 -3.85
N ALA A 191 -13.59 9.01 -4.34
CA ALA A 191 -13.93 7.60 -4.48
C ALA A 191 -14.00 6.92 -3.12
N ARG A 192 -14.92 5.96 -2.98
CA ARG A 192 -15.05 5.12 -1.79
C ARG A 192 -14.42 3.77 -2.09
N TYR A 193 -13.47 3.36 -1.26
CA TYR A 193 -12.74 2.12 -1.42
C TYR A 193 -13.13 1.14 -0.32
N PHE A 194 -13.17 -0.14 -0.66
CA PHE A 194 -13.48 -1.21 0.27
C PHE A 194 -12.57 -2.41 0.05
N GLN A 195 -12.12 -3.01 1.14
CA GLN A 195 -11.68 -4.39 1.15
C GLN A 195 -12.91 -5.25 1.46
N ILE A 196 -13.14 -6.30 0.68
CA ILE A 196 -14.25 -7.23 0.91
C ILE A 196 -13.75 -8.66 0.99
N ALA A 197 -14.49 -9.49 1.72
CA ALA A 197 -14.30 -10.95 1.75
C ALA A 197 -15.63 -11.66 1.40
N ILE A 198 -15.59 -12.58 0.45
CA ILE A 198 -16.75 -13.35 -0.04
C ILE A 198 -16.46 -14.85 0.09
N GLU A 199 -17.37 -15.60 0.71
CA GLU A 199 -17.21 -17.06 0.86
C GLU A 199 -17.56 -17.84 -0.41
N ASN A 200 -18.65 -17.48 -1.09
CA ASN A 200 -19.13 -18.23 -2.27
C ASN A 200 -19.31 -17.31 -3.49
N LEU A 201 -18.18 -16.94 -4.09
CA LEU A 201 -18.14 -16.05 -5.25
C LEU A 201 -18.85 -16.68 -6.48
N GLN A 202 -18.86 -18.02 -6.58
CA GLN A 202 -19.48 -18.76 -7.69
C GLN A 202 -20.99 -18.51 -7.79
N THR A 203 -21.69 -18.30 -6.67
CA THR A 203 -23.13 -17.96 -6.68
C THR A 203 -23.42 -16.61 -7.34
N ILE A 204 -22.47 -15.67 -7.27
CA ILE A 204 -22.58 -14.34 -7.88
C ILE A 204 -22.31 -14.45 -9.40
N ILE A 205 -21.28 -15.22 -9.76
CA ILE A 205 -20.81 -15.40 -11.13
C ILE A 205 -21.80 -16.20 -11.98
N THR A 206 -22.40 -17.26 -11.43
CA THR A 206 -23.21 -18.23 -12.20
C THR A 206 -24.56 -17.66 -12.64
N ASN A 207 -25.15 -16.75 -11.86
CA ASN A 207 -26.50 -16.22 -12.09
C ASN A 207 -26.59 -15.16 -13.20
N LYS A 208 -25.45 -14.71 -13.75
CA LYS A 208 -25.38 -13.52 -14.62
C LYS A 208 -24.61 -13.74 -15.92
N GLN A 209 -24.49 -14.99 -16.33
CA GLN A 209 -23.72 -15.34 -17.52
C GLN A 209 -24.46 -14.96 -18.81
N THR A 210 -23.88 -14.05 -19.57
CA THR A 210 -24.02 -13.98 -21.03
C THR A 210 -22.72 -14.50 -21.62
N ARG A 211 -22.72 -15.74 -22.14
CA ARG A 211 -21.56 -16.26 -22.89
C ARG A 211 -21.42 -15.42 -24.17
N SER A 212 -20.44 -14.52 -24.22
CA SER A 212 -19.94 -14.05 -25.51
C SER A 212 -19.02 -15.15 -26.04
N GLU A 213 -19.45 -15.86 -27.08
CA GLU A 213 -18.66 -16.94 -27.73
C GLU A 213 -17.35 -16.43 -28.36
N LYS A 214 -17.11 -15.11 -28.35
CA LYS A 214 -15.96 -14.45 -28.99
C LYS A 214 -14.77 -14.20 -28.07
N VAL A 215 -14.92 -14.30 -26.74
CA VAL A 215 -13.84 -14.00 -25.79
C VAL A 215 -13.15 -15.28 -25.33
N ALA A 216 -11.86 -15.40 -25.62
CA ALA A 216 -10.98 -16.43 -25.07
C ALA A 216 -10.37 -15.97 -23.75
N TYR A 217 -10.45 -16.81 -22.71
CA TYR A 217 -9.80 -16.56 -21.42
C TYR A 217 -8.63 -17.52 -21.26
N MET A 218 -7.41 -16.99 -21.32
CA MET A 218 -6.17 -17.76 -21.30
C MET A 218 -5.39 -17.50 -20.04
N GLU A 219 -4.76 -18.54 -19.50
CA GLU A 219 -3.82 -18.38 -18.40
C GLU A 219 -2.61 -17.57 -18.86
N LEU A 220 -2.22 -16.59 -18.06
CA LEU A 220 -1.06 -15.76 -18.30
C LEU A 220 0.20 -16.64 -18.27
N ASN A 221 1.02 -16.52 -19.30
CA ASN A 221 2.31 -17.21 -19.48
C ASN A 221 3.27 -16.34 -20.31
N SER A 222 4.51 -16.78 -20.46
CA SER A 222 5.54 -16.06 -21.22
C SER A 222 5.17 -15.81 -22.69
N GLU A 223 4.26 -16.58 -23.28
CA GLU A 223 3.84 -16.43 -24.68
C GLU A 223 2.78 -15.34 -24.84
N ASN A 224 1.98 -15.05 -23.82
CA ASN A 224 0.87 -14.09 -23.89
C ASN A 224 1.01 -12.90 -22.93
N GLU A 225 2.13 -12.76 -22.22
CA GLU A 225 2.40 -11.65 -21.31
C GLU A 225 2.36 -10.27 -21.99
N PHE A 226 2.72 -10.21 -23.28
CA PHE A 226 2.71 -8.96 -24.01
C PHE A 226 1.29 -8.38 -24.14
N HIS A 227 0.27 -9.23 -24.28
CA HIS A 227 -1.14 -8.80 -24.32
C HIS A 227 -1.62 -8.26 -22.98
N PHE A 228 -1.10 -8.81 -21.88
CA PHE A 228 -1.36 -8.31 -20.54
C PHE A 228 -0.79 -6.90 -20.35
N PHE A 229 0.48 -6.67 -20.72
CA PHE A 229 1.10 -5.34 -20.64
C PHE A 229 0.48 -4.34 -21.64
N GLU A 230 0.07 -4.80 -22.82
CA GLU A 230 -0.62 -3.99 -23.82
C GLU A 230 -1.93 -3.43 -23.24
N TYR A 231 -2.78 -4.28 -22.66
CA TYR A 231 -4.03 -3.84 -22.08
C TYR A 231 -3.84 -2.96 -20.84
N ASP A 232 -2.89 -3.28 -19.97
CA ASP A 232 -2.59 -2.47 -18.79
C ASP A 232 -2.26 -1.01 -19.15
N SER A 233 -1.46 -0.82 -20.20
CA SER A 233 -1.09 0.52 -20.70
C SER A 233 -2.28 1.34 -21.23
N VAL A 234 -3.41 0.70 -21.53
CA VAL A 234 -4.65 1.36 -21.92
C VAL A 234 -5.42 1.86 -20.69
N VAL A 235 -5.32 1.17 -19.55
CA VAL A 235 -6.08 1.45 -18.32
C VAL A 235 -5.35 2.44 -17.40
N THR A 236 -4.04 2.28 -17.24
CA THR A 236 -3.18 3.13 -16.39
C THR A 236 -2.30 4.05 -17.22
N PHE A 237 -2.06 5.27 -16.74
CA PHE A 237 -1.25 6.24 -17.49
C PHE A 237 0.26 6.07 -17.31
N MET A 238 0.72 5.48 -16.20
CA MET A 238 2.15 5.18 -16.02
C MET A 238 2.47 3.78 -16.51
N ASP A 239 3.68 3.67 -17.05
CA ASP A 239 4.28 2.38 -17.34
C ASP A 239 4.66 1.70 -16.03
N ARG A 240 3.97 0.60 -15.74
CA ARG A 240 4.19 -0.25 -14.56
C ARG A 240 4.58 -1.68 -14.96
N ARG A 241 5.15 -1.87 -16.16
CA ARG A 241 5.59 -3.17 -16.68
C ARG A 241 6.57 -3.88 -15.76
N ASP A 242 7.59 -3.19 -15.27
CA ASP A 242 8.60 -3.79 -14.37
C ASP A 242 7.95 -4.30 -13.07
N TYR A 243 6.98 -3.55 -12.54
CA TYR A 243 6.21 -3.92 -11.37
C TYR A 243 5.34 -5.14 -11.64
N LEU A 244 4.52 -5.10 -12.69
CA LEU A 244 3.60 -6.17 -13.04
C LEU A 244 4.33 -7.45 -13.45
N GLY A 245 5.47 -7.31 -14.12
CA GLY A 245 6.39 -8.40 -14.42
C GLY A 245 6.92 -9.03 -13.13
N SER A 246 7.43 -8.22 -12.20
CA SER A 246 7.90 -8.72 -10.90
C SER A 246 6.79 -9.41 -10.11
N LEU A 247 5.58 -8.83 -10.10
CA LEU A 247 4.39 -9.39 -9.44
C LEU A 247 4.03 -10.76 -10.01
N TYR A 248 3.93 -10.88 -11.33
CA TYR A 248 3.53 -12.11 -11.99
C TYR A 248 4.51 -13.27 -11.77
N HIS A 249 5.80 -12.99 -11.63
CA HIS A 249 6.84 -14.00 -11.43
C HIS A 249 6.96 -14.50 -9.98
N ILE A 250 6.13 -14.02 -9.05
CA ILE A 250 6.11 -14.51 -7.67
C ILE A 250 5.39 -15.85 -7.61
N ASN A 251 5.99 -16.80 -6.89
CA ASN A 251 5.37 -18.09 -6.64
C ASN A 251 3.99 -17.95 -5.98
N GLY A 252 2.97 -18.59 -6.59
CA GLY A 252 1.59 -18.56 -6.11
C GLY A 252 0.73 -17.46 -6.73
N VAL A 253 1.32 -16.55 -7.52
CA VAL A 253 0.55 -15.61 -8.34
C VAL A 253 0.03 -16.33 -9.58
N SER A 254 -1.23 -16.10 -9.90
CA SER A 254 -1.91 -16.59 -11.10
C SER A 254 -2.48 -15.42 -11.88
N GLY A 255 -2.34 -15.45 -13.20
CA GLY A 255 -2.86 -14.44 -14.10
C GLY A 255 -3.77 -15.05 -15.16
N VAL A 256 -4.74 -14.28 -15.62
CA VAL A 256 -5.62 -14.63 -16.74
C VAL A 256 -5.76 -13.41 -17.65
N VAL A 257 -5.68 -13.61 -18.96
CA VAL A 257 -5.91 -12.58 -19.98
C VAL A 257 -7.15 -12.94 -20.78
N ALA A 258 -8.00 -11.95 -21.05
CA ALA A 258 -9.16 -12.07 -21.93
C ALA A 258 -8.82 -11.46 -23.30
N ILE A 259 -9.00 -12.25 -24.37
CA ILE A 259 -8.68 -11.86 -25.74
C ILE A 259 -9.88 -12.11 -26.64
N GLU A 260 -10.25 -11.11 -27.44
CA GLU A 260 -11.12 -11.28 -28.60
C GLU A 260 -10.25 -11.26 -29.87
N THR A 261 -10.17 -10.11 -30.54
CA THR A 261 -9.19 -9.82 -31.62
C THR A 261 -7.95 -9.09 -31.09
N GLN A 262 -8.10 -8.44 -29.95
CA GLN A 262 -7.10 -7.70 -29.18
C GLN A 262 -7.35 -8.01 -27.70
N PRO A 263 -6.41 -7.70 -26.77
CA PRO A 263 -6.68 -7.92 -25.36
C PRO A 263 -7.80 -6.98 -24.89
N VAL A 264 -8.76 -7.52 -24.15
CA VAL A 264 -9.97 -6.81 -23.67
C VAL A 264 -10.12 -6.86 -22.15
N GLY A 265 -9.12 -7.43 -21.46
CA GLY A 265 -9.06 -7.49 -20.01
C GLY A 265 -8.00 -8.44 -19.48
N TYR A 266 -7.70 -8.32 -18.20
CA TYR A 266 -6.88 -9.26 -17.46
C TYR A 266 -7.29 -9.31 -15.99
N GLY A 267 -6.91 -10.38 -15.30
CA GLY A 267 -6.98 -10.47 -13.86
C GLY A 267 -5.76 -11.15 -13.26
N ILE A 268 -5.39 -10.74 -12.04
CA ILE A 268 -4.28 -11.30 -11.27
C ILE A 268 -4.80 -11.67 -9.88
N ALA A 269 -4.42 -12.84 -9.40
CA ALA A 269 -4.71 -13.29 -8.05
C ALA A 269 -3.49 -13.97 -7.42
N VAL A 270 -3.46 -13.99 -6.10
CA VAL A 270 -2.50 -14.78 -5.32
C VAL A 270 -3.25 -15.51 -4.22
N ASN A 271 -3.07 -16.83 -4.14
CA ASN A 271 -3.85 -17.68 -3.24
C ASN A 271 -5.36 -17.37 -3.35
N ASN A 272 -6.03 -17.07 -2.24
CA ASN A 272 -7.45 -16.69 -2.18
C ASN A 272 -7.68 -15.16 -2.23
N SER A 273 -6.79 -14.40 -2.85
CA SER A 273 -6.90 -12.95 -2.96
C SER A 273 -6.85 -12.52 -4.42
N ILE A 274 -7.93 -11.92 -4.93
CA ILE A 274 -7.90 -11.31 -6.26
C ILE A 274 -7.28 -9.92 -6.12
N LEU A 275 -6.11 -9.75 -6.71
CA LEU A 275 -5.33 -8.52 -6.62
C LEU A 275 -5.86 -7.46 -7.57
N GLN A 276 -6.13 -7.83 -8.82
CA GLN A 276 -6.59 -6.91 -9.86
C GLN A 276 -7.52 -7.64 -10.84
N CYS A 277 -8.52 -6.94 -11.35
CA CYS A 277 -9.35 -7.41 -12.47
C CYS A 277 -9.80 -6.20 -13.27
N TYR A 278 -9.21 -6.02 -14.45
CA TYR A 278 -9.53 -4.94 -15.37
C TYR A 278 -10.10 -5.52 -16.66
N ALA A 279 -11.13 -4.89 -17.19
CA ALA A 279 -11.81 -5.37 -18.39
C ALA A 279 -12.59 -4.24 -19.07
N ASP A 280 -12.91 -4.40 -20.36
CA ASP A 280 -13.72 -3.43 -21.10
C ASP A 280 -15.20 -3.46 -20.67
N THR A 281 -15.67 -4.62 -20.18
CA THR A 281 -17.07 -4.82 -19.79
C THR A 281 -17.20 -5.63 -18.51
N PRO A 282 -18.30 -5.47 -17.74
CA PRO A 282 -18.59 -6.30 -16.57
C PRO A 282 -18.65 -7.80 -16.89
N GLU A 283 -19.11 -8.17 -18.08
CA GLU A 283 -19.25 -9.56 -18.51
C GLU A 283 -17.87 -10.21 -18.68
N ILE A 284 -16.91 -9.49 -19.27
CA ILE A 284 -15.51 -9.93 -19.37
C ILE A 284 -14.88 -10.04 -17.97
N ALA A 285 -15.13 -9.05 -17.10
CA ALA A 285 -14.63 -9.07 -15.73
C ALA A 285 -15.09 -10.32 -14.96
N ILE A 286 -16.35 -10.73 -15.13
CA ILE A 286 -16.89 -11.97 -14.52
C ILE A 286 -16.22 -13.21 -15.07
N GLY A 287 -15.97 -13.26 -16.39
CA GLY A 287 -15.24 -14.36 -17.01
C GLY A 287 -13.83 -14.52 -16.43
N LEU A 288 -13.13 -13.40 -16.22
CA LEU A 288 -11.80 -13.34 -15.59
C LEU A 288 -11.84 -13.78 -14.13
N ILE A 289 -12.74 -13.20 -13.33
CA ILE A 289 -12.91 -13.52 -11.91
C ILE A 289 -13.20 -15.01 -11.74
N ARG A 290 -14.06 -15.59 -12.58
CA ARG A 290 -14.37 -17.02 -12.57
C ARG A 290 -13.11 -17.86 -12.78
N LYS A 291 -12.36 -17.56 -13.85
CA LYS A 291 -11.14 -18.30 -14.17
C LYS A 291 -10.07 -18.21 -13.08
N LEU A 292 -9.99 -17.09 -12.38
CA LEU A 292 -9.14 -16.96 -11.20
C LEU A 292 -9.68 -17.78 -10.03
N SER A 293 -10.98 -17.69 -9.74
CA SER A 293 -11.61 -18.39 -8.62
C SER A 293 -11.57 -19.92 -8.75
N ASP A 294 -11.55 -20.46 -9.97
CA ASP A 294 -11.41 -21.91 -10.22
C ASP A 294 -10.10 -22.50 -9.64
N LYS A 295 -9.11 -21.65 -9.33
CA LYS A 295 -7.82 -22.03 -8.75
C LYS A 295 -7.72 -21.80 -7.24
N MET A 296 -8.76 -21.22 -6.63
CA MET A 296 -8.77 -20.84 -5.22
C MET A 296 -9.37 -21.94 -4.35
N SER A 297 -9.05 -21.93 -3.06
CA SER A 297 -9.65 -22.87 -2.11
C SER A 297 -11.09 -22.48 -1.77
N ASP A 298 -12.04 -23.41 -1.87
CA ASP A 298 -13.44 -23.17 -1.45
C ASP A 298 -13.60 -22.99 0.07
N GLN A 299 -12.57 -23.32 0.86
CA GLN A 299 -12.61 -23.24 2.32
C GLN A 299 -12.21 -21.86 2.87
N ILE A 300 -11.57 -21.04 2.05
CA ILE A 300 -11.01 -19.75 2.46
C ILE A 300 -11.78 -18.64 1.75
N PRO A 301 -12.31 -17.63 2.47
CA PRO A 301 -12.98 -16.50 1.84
C PRO A 301 -12.08 -15.81 0.82
N ILE A 302 -12.62 -15.50 -0.35
CA ILE A 302 -11.91 -14.76 -1.39
C ILE A 302 -11.90 -13.29 -1.00
N THR A 303 -10.70 -12.70 -0.88
CA THR A 303 -10.55 -11.28 -0.59
C THR A 303 -10.23 -10.48 -1.85
N MET A 304 -10.68 -9.22 -1.89
CA MET A 304 -10.42 -8.29 -3.00
C MET A 304 -10.62 -6.85 -2.55
N PHE A 305 -10.01 -5.90 -3.26
CA PHE A 305 -10.33 -4.49 -3.11
C PHE A 305 -11.17 -3.99 -4.27
N ILE A 306 -12.15 -3.16 -3.94
CA ILE A 306 -13.09 -2.59 -4.88
C ILE A 306 -13.30 -1.11 -4.60
N ARG A 307 -13.74 -0.41 -5.63
CA ARG A 307 -14.26 0.95 -5.52
C ARG A 307 -15.76 0.92 -5.69
N ASP A 308 -16.44 1.70 -4.87
CA ASP A 308 -17.86 1.98 -5.05
C ASP A 308 -18.08 2.58 -6.44
N CYS A 309 -18.74 1.80 -7.30
CA CYS A 309 -18.91 2.13 -8.69
C CYS A 309 -20.37 1.90 -9.10
N ASN A 310 -20.86 2.67 -10.07
CA ASN A 310 -22.22 2.49 -10.56
C ASN A 310 -22.44 1.18 -11.32
N GLY A 311 -21.36 0.44 -11.63
CA GLY A 311 -21.40 -0.87 -12.23
C GLY A 311 -22.13 -1.88 -11.33
N TRP A 312 -23.01 -2.66 -11.94
CA TRP A 312 -23.85 -3.63 -11.23
C TRP A 312 -23.01 -4.67 -10.48
N ILE A 313 -21.86 -5.08 -11.05
CA ILE A 313 -20.94 -6.05 -10.45
C ILE A 313 -20.35 -5.55 -9.12
N CYS A 314 -19.90 -4.29 -9.05
CA CYS A 314 -19.36 -3.69 -7.83
C CYS A 314 -20.41 -3.75 -6.70
N LYS A 315 -21.66 -3.40 -7.02
CA LYS A 315 -22.78 -3.40 -6.07
C LYS A 315 -23.15 -4.81 -5.62
N GLU A 316 -23.19 -5.76 -6.54
CA GLU A 316 -23.51 -7.16 -6.22
C GLU A 316 -22.44 -7.78 -5.30
N LEU A 317 -21.16 -7.54 -5.60
CA LEU A 317 -20.03 -7.99 -4.77
C LEU A 317 -20.10 -7.37 -3.36
N LEU A 318 -20.38 -6.06 -3.24
CA LEU A 318 -20.57 -5.40 -1.94
C LEU A 318 -21.73 -6.00 -1.15
N ASN A 319 -22.87 -6.22 -1.79
CA ASN A 319 -24.08 -6.72 -1.13
C ASN A 319 -23.92 -8.16 -0.63
N LYS A 320 -23.06 -8.95 -1.28
CA LYS A 320 -22.81 -10.36 -0.95
C LYS A 320 -21.55 -10.57 -0.10
N ALA A 321 -20.80 -9.51 0.17
CA ALA A 321 -19.63 -9.57 1.01
C ALA A 321 -20.01 -9.91 2.45
N ARG A 322 -19.30 -10.89 3.02
CA ARG A 322 -19.42 -11.24 4.45
C ARG A 322 -18.75 -10.20 5.33
N GLN A 323 -17.61 -9.68 4.88
CA GLN A 323 -16.86 -8.64 5.55
C GLN A 323 -16.62 -7.50 4.57
N VAL A 324 -16.81 -6.27 5.05
CA VAL A 324 -16.60 -5.05 4.29
C VAL A 324 -15.83 -4.07 5.18
N ASN A 325 -14.57 -3.81 4.84
CA ASN A 325 -13.74 -2.83 5.52
C ASN A 325 -13.59 -1.62 4.60
N ARG A 326 -14.12 -0.47 5.03
CA ARG A 326 -13.98 0.78 4.29
C ARG A 326 -12.57 1.32 4.41
N ILE A 327 -12.08 1.92 3.32
CA ILE A 327 -10.77 2.54 3.22
C ILE A 327 -10.93 3.98 2.74
N HIS A 328 -10.24 4.88 3.43
CA HIS A 328 -10.14 6.29 3.08
C HIS A 328 -8.77 6.55 2.47
N ARG A 329 -8.77 7.09 1.26
CA ARG A 329 -7.56 7.51 0.59
C ARG A 329 -7.36 9.01 0.79
N PHE A 330 -6.17 9.37 1.26
CA PHE A 330 -5.77 10.76 1.41
C PHE A 330 -4.48 11.05 0.64
N HIS A 331 -4.35 12.30 0.23
CA HIS A 331 -3.19 12.83 -0.47
C HIS A 331 -2.68 14.06 0.24
N SER A 332 -1.36 14.28 0.18
CA SER A 332 -0.77 15.49 0.72
C SER A 332 -1.08 16.73 -0.12
N ARG A 333 -1.27 16.61 -1.44
CA ARG A 333 -1.43 17.76 -2.36
C ARG A 333 -2.46 17.60 -3.47
N ILE A 334 -2.39 16.53 -4.26
CA ILE A 334 -3.21 16.38 -5.49
C ILE A 334 -3.81 14.99 -5.63
N LEU A 335 -4.98 14.93 -6.26
CA LEU A 335 -5.61 13.68 -6.68
C LEU A 335 -4.98 13.20 -8.00
N PRO A 336 -4.50 11.95 -8.09
CA PRO A 336 -4.17 11.34 -9.37
C PRO A 336 -5.44 11.21 -10.23
N THR A 337 -5.44 11.78 -11.43
CA THR A 337 -6.66 11.93 -12.26
C THR A 337 -6.66 11.09 -13.55
N ARG A 338 -5.59 10.34 -13.85
CA ARG A 338 -5.39 9.70 -15.16
C ARG A 338 -5.55 8.17 -15.13
N ILE A 339 -6.66 7.67 -14.58
CA ILE A 339 -6.96 6.23 -14.56
C ILE A 339 -8.32 6.04 -15.23
N LYS A 340 -8.41 5.08 -16.17
CA LYS A 340 -9.69 4.67 -16.78
C LYS A 340 -10.47 3.80 -15.81
N TRP A 341 -11.03 4.45 -14.81
CA TRP A 341 -11.73 3.82 -13.71
C TRP A 341 -12.95 2.99 -14.14
N GLU A 342 -13.51 3.25 -15.31
CA GLU A 342 -14.58 2.46 -15.94
C GLU A 342 -14.15 1.03 -16.27
N ASN A 343 -12.85 0.81 -16.52
CA ASN A 343 -12.29 -0.51 -16.84
C ASN A 343 -11.73 -1.23 -15.60
N VAL A 344 -11.80 -0.61 -14.41
CA VAL A 344 -11.25 -1.15 -13.16
C VAL A 344 -12.38 -1.71 -12.30
N PHE A 345 -12.50 -3.04 -12.24
CA PHE A 345 -13.52 -3.73 -11.45
C PHE A 345 -13.02 -4.13 -10.07
N LEU A 346 -11.86 -4.79 -10.02
CA LEU A 346 -11.13 -5.10 -8.81
C LEU A 346 -9.76 -4.44 -8.88
N MET A 347 -9.28 -3.87 -7.78
CA MET A 347 -8.06 -3.07 -7.76
C MET A 347 -7.02 -3.61 -6.80
N ASN A 348 -5.75 -3.35 -7.12
CA ASN A 348 -4.69 -3.45 -6.15
C ASN A 348 -4.48 -2.06 -5.58
N ILE A 349 -4.92 -1.88 -4.34
CA ILE A 349 -4.89 -0.58 -3.68
C ILE A 349 -3.42 -0.12 -3.50
N GLY A 350 -3.15 1.18 -3.65
CA GLY A 350 -1.78 1.71 -3.77
C GLY A 350 -1.15 1.61 -5.17
N THR A 351 -1.40 0.54 -5.96
CA THR A 351 -0.81 0.41 -7.33
C THR A 351 -1.44 1.30 -8.39
N HIS A 352 -2.58 1.89 -8.09
CA HIS A 352 -3.23 2.87 -8.96
C HIS A 352 -2.63 4.28 -8.79
N LEU A 353 -1.54 4.41 -8.05
CA LEU A 353 -0.75 5.64 -7.96
C LEU A 353 0.35 5.69 -9.01
N PHE A 354 0.64 4.55 -9.64
CA PHE A 354 1.34 4.45 -10.91
C PHE A 354 0.28 4.71 -12.00
#